data_AF-A0A9D7UE11-F1
#
_entry.id   AF-A0A9D7UE11-F1
#
_cell.length_a   1.000
_cell.length_b   1.000
_cell.length_c   1.000
_cell.angle_alpha   90.00
_cell.angle_beta   90.00
_cell.angle_gamma   90.00
#
_symmetry.space_group_name_H-M   'P 1'
#
loop_
_entity.id
_entity.type
_entity.pdbx_description
1 polymer ?
#
loop_
_entity_poly.entity_id
_entity_poly.type
_entity_poly.pdbx_seq_one_letter_code
_entity_poly.pdbx_strand_id
1 'polypeptide(L)'
;MRFSYKKLVNRFLIPRPTLIEWQKRVKQDTSNWRVEHLNYLREQLVVEELTLEELKSKFILVEDIFLVSVFMFFNDTCDCINKNNFKKELRVFAYANRQNVEYRHEFALKIWSIELNDGSEKRVANYLNVIDILDNLTAAQFSFFIRKIKQFLEHIRTKLKPSHTDLLDGVTWQELHMYNKAFNSANIVQYFEYLDVNH
;
A
#
# COMPACT_ATOMS: atom_id res chain seq x y z
N MET A 1 27.81 -0.30 18.31
CA MET A 1 26.52 0.47 18.29
C MET A 1 25.49 -0.22 19.18
N ARG A 2 24.77 0.51 20.03
CA ARG A 2 23.63 -0.04 20.80
C ARG A 2 22.42 -0.18 19.86
N PHE A 3 22.07 -1.39 19.47
CA PHE A 3 20.88 -1.65 18.66
C PHE A 3 19.60 -1.44 19.49
N SER A 4 18.64 -0.68 18.97
CA SER A 4 17.38 -0.39 19.67
C SER A 4 16.37 -1.53 19.51
N TYR A 5 16.00 -2.20 20.61
CA TYR A 5 14.96 -3.23 20.60
C TYR A 5 13.59 -2.72 20.18
N LYS A 6 13.32 -1.41 20.27
CA LYS A 6 12.02 -0.81 19.93
C LYS A 6 11.64 -1.13 18.47
N LYS A 7 12.59 -1.10 17.53
CA LYS A 7 12.34 -1.41 16.12
C LYS A 7 11.90 -2.88 15.95
N LEU A 8 12.58 -3.81 16.63
CA LEU A 8 12.25 -5.24 16.57
C LEU A 8 10.88 -5.54 17.20
N VAL A 9 10.59 -4.94 18.37
CA VAL A 9 9.29 -5.09 19.05
C VAL A 9 8.17 -4.61 18.13
N ASN A 10 8.30 -3.40 17.58
CA ASN A 10 7.24 -2.81 16.76
C ASN A 10 7.05 -3.56 15.43
N ARG A 11 8.15 -4.01 14.80
CA ARG A 11 8.11 -4.62 13.47
C ARG A 11 7.70 -6.09 13.50
N PHE A 12 8.17 -6.86 14.48
CA PHE A 12 7.99 -8.31 14.57
C PHE A 12 7.09 -8.75 15.72
N LEU A 13 6.56 -7.80 16.50
CA LEU A 13 5.72 -8.06 17.67
C LEU A 13 6.37 -8.98 18.72
N ILE A 14 7.70 -9.02 18.76
CA ILE A 14 8.46 -9.82 19.73
C ILE A 14 8.58 -9.04 21.05
N PRO A 15 8.16 -9.61 22.20
CA PRO A 15 8.28 -8.94 23.48
C PRO A 15 9.73 -8.57 23.82
N ARG A 16 9.92 -7.38 24.39
CA ARG A 16 11.25 -6.89 24.82
C ARG A 16 11.99 -7.85 25.77
N PRO A 17 11.34 -8.51 26.76
CA PRO A 17 12.02 -9.49 27.62
C PRO A 17 12.65 -10.64 26.83
N THR A 18 11.96 -11.14 25.80
CA THR A 18 12.45 -12.19 24.91
C THR A 18 13.69 -11.76 24.15
N LEU A 19 13.70 -10.55 23.58
CA LEU A 19 14.87 -10.01 22.88
C LEU A 19 16.08 -9.81 23.80
N ILE A 20 15.85 -9.44 25.08
CA ILE A 20 16.90 -9.33 26.09
C ILE A 20 17.48 -10.71 26.42
N GLU A 21 16.64 -11.74 26.55
CA GLU A 21 17.09 -13.12 26.78
C GLU A 21 17.96 -13.60 25.62
N TRP A 22 17.52 -13.40 24.39
CA TRP A 22 18.30 -13.76 23.19
C TRP A 22 19.62 -13.00 23.12
N GLN A 23 19.63 -11.70 23.47
CA GLN A 23 20.88 -10.93 23.52
C GLN A 23 21.86 -11.45 24.57
N LYS A 24 21.38 -11.90 25.73
CA LYS A 24 22.26 -12.47 26.77
C LYS A 24 22.97 -13.72 26.26
N ARG A 25 22.30 -14.53 25.44
CA ARG A 25 22.87 -15.74 24.81
C ARG A 25 24.01 -15.44 23.85
N VAL A 26 24.01 -14.28 23.19
CA VAL A 26 25.11 -13.83 22.29
C VAL A 26 26.47 -13.86 22.98
N LYS A 27 26.52 -13.59 24.30
CA LYS A 27 27.77 -13.60 25.07
C LYS A 27 28.23 -15.00 25.50
N GLN A 28 27.37 -16.00 25.37
CA GLN A 28 27.60 -17.36 25.88
C GLN A 28 27.83 -18.36 24.76
N ASP A 29 27.07 -18.24 23.67
CA ASP A 29 27.09 -19.19 22.56
C ASP A 29 26.60 -18.52 21.27
N THR A 30 27.52 -18.26 20.35
CA THR A 30 27.23 -17.63 19.06
C THR A 30 26.61 -18.59 18.04
N SER A 31 26.68 -19.90 18.26
CA SER A 31 26.06 -20.93 17.43
C SER A 31 24.60 -21.23 17.81
N ASN A 32 24.07 -20.49 18.78
CA ASN A 32 22.69 -20.65 19.23
C ASN A 32 21.72 -20.09 18.19
N TRP A 33 20.70 -20.86 17.82
CA TRP A 33 19.67 -20.43 16.87
C TRP A 33 19.00 -19.09 17.25
N ARG A 34 18.88 -18.76 18.55
CA ARG A 34 18.31 -17.48 19.00
C ARG A 34 19.21 -16.29 18.64
N VAL A 35 20.52 -16.50 18.66
CA VAL A 35 21.52 -15.50 18.29
C VAL A 35 21.51 -15.30 16.78
N GLU A 36 21.50 -16.39 16.02
CA GLU A 36 21.37 -16.36 14.56
C GLU A 36 20.06 -15.70 14.14
N HIS A 37 18.94 -16.08 14.74
CA HIS A 37 17.64 -15.49 14.44
C HIS A 37 17.58 -14.01 14.82
N LEU A 38 18.16 -13.60 15.96
CA LEU A 38 18.24 -12.18 16.32
C LEU A 38 19.08 -11.37 15.32
N ASN A 39 20.17 -11.95 14.80
CA ASN A 39 20.97 -11.31 13.75
C ASN A 39 20.19 -11.23 12.43
N TYR A 40 19.52 -12.29 12.03
CA TYR A 40 18.63 -12.29 10.87
C TYR A 40 17.58 -11.17 10.96
N LEU A 41 16.89 -11.03 12.10
CA LEU A 41 15.89 -9.96 12.28
C LEU A 41 16.48 -8.55 12.20
N ARG A 42 17.74 -8.37 12.61
CA ARG A 42 18.46 -7.10 12.47
C ARG A 42 18.82 -6.82 11.02
N GLU A 43 19.33 -7.82 10.31
CA GLU A 43 19.62 -7.72 8.89
C GLU A 43 18.37 -7.41 8.08
N GLN A 44 17.23 -8.04 8.41
CA GLN A 44 15.94 -7.72 7.80
C GLN A 44 15.57 -6.23 7.98
N LEU A 45 15.79 -5.65 9.17
CA LEU A 45 15.55 -4.22 9.39
C LEU A 45 16.49 -3.34 8.54
N VAL A 46 17.75 -3.72 8.38
CA VAL A 46 18.70 -3.00 7.51
C VAL A 46 18.25 -3.09 6.05
N VAL A 47 17.86 -4.27 5.58
CA VAL A 47 17.35 -4.46 4.21
C VAL A 47 16.08 -3.65 3.98
N GLU A 48 15.17 -3.59 4.97
CA GLU A 48 13.97 -2.74 4.88
C GLU A 48 14.31 -1.25 4.82
N GLU A 49 15.30 -0.78 5.56
CA GLU A 49 15.79 0.60 5.50
C GLU A 49 16.41 0.92 4.13
N LEU A 50 17.25 0.03 3.59
CA LEU A 50 17.83 0.18 2.25
C LEU A 50 16.74 0.19 1.17
N THR A 51 15.77 -0.74 1.26
CA THR A 51 14.64 -0.82 0.33
C THR A 51 13.81 0.48 0.33
N LEU A 52 13.65 1.09 1.51
CA LEU A 52 12.95 2.36 1.65
C LEU A 52 13.71 3.50 0.95
N GLU A 53 15.03 3.60 1.15
CA GLU A 53 15.84 4.61 0.47
C GLU A 53 15.82 4.44 -1.06
N GLU A 54 15.87 3.20 -1.56
CA GLU A 54 15.72 2.92 -2.99
C GLU A 54 14.32 3.31 -3.51
N LEU A 55 13.27 3.12 -2.71
CA LEU A 55 11.91 3.50 -3.06
C LEU A 55 11.74 5.02 -3.14
N LYS A 56 12.39 5.80 -2.26
CA LYS A 56 12.37 7.27 -2.32
C LYS A 56 12.94 7.82 -3.63
N SER A 57 13.92 7.13 -4.22
CA SER A 57 14.46 7.52 -5.52
C SER A 57 13.53 7.23 -6.70
N LYS A 58 12.39 6.55 -6.48
CA LYS A 58 11.41 6.26 -7.52
C LYS A 58 10.44 7.43 -7.64
N PHE A 59 10.12 7.79 -8.88
CA PHE A 59 9.09 8.78 -9.15
C PHE A 59 7.71 8.14 -8.96
N ILE A 60 7.14 8.28 -7.76
CA ILE A 60 5.80 7.79 -7.42
C ILE A 60 4.91 9.01 -7.20
N LEU A 61 3.79 9.09 -7.93
CA LEU A 61 2.81 10.16 -7.80
C LEU A 61 1.76 9.80 -6.73
N VAL A 62 1.12 10.83 -6.18
CA VAL A 62 -0.01 10.64 -5.25
C VAL A 62 -1.14 9.85 -5.91
N GLU A 63 -1.39 10.12 -7.19
CA GLU A 63 -2.39 9.45 -8.03
C GLU A 63 -2.09 7.96 -8.15
N ASP A 64 -0.82 7.56 -8.25
CA ASP A 64 -0.46 6.15 -8.34
C ASP A 64 -0.81 5.41 -7.04
N ILE A 65 -0.45 6.02 -5.91
CA ILE A 65 -0.77 5.48 -4.59
C ILE A 65 -2.29 5.41 -4.40
N PHE A 66 -3.02 6.44 -4.83
CA PHE A 66 -4.47 6.46 -4.82
C PHE A 66 -5.05 5.27 -5.58
N LEU A 67 -4.67 5.06 -6.85
CA LEU A 67 -5.20 4.01 -7.71
C LEU A 67 -4.90 2.61 -7.14
N VAL A 68 -3.67 2.38 -6.67
CA VAL A 68 -3.30 1.10 -6.06
C VAL A 68 -4.06 0.87 -4.74
N SER A 69 -4.22 1.91 -3.92
CA SER A 69 -4.95 1.82 -2.66
C SER A 69 -6.43 1.50 -2.89
N VAL A 70 -7.08 2.17 -3.83
CA VAL A 70 -8.48 1.90 -4.19
C VAL A 70 -8.65 0.48 -4.72
N PHE A 71 -7.78 0.05 -5.64
CA PHE A 71 -7.79 -1.30 -6.17
C PHE A 71 -7.71 -2.35 -5.05
N MET A 72 -6.77 -2.16 -4.10
CA MET A 72 -6.58 -3.08 -2.98
C MET A 72 -7.70 -3.00 -1.94
N PHE A 73 -8.27 -1.82 -1.71
CA PHE A 73 -9.39 -1.63 -0.78
C PHE A 73 -10.58 -2.51 -1.15
N PHE A 74 -10.89 -2.57 -2.45
CA PHE A 74 -12.06 -3.30 -2.92
C PHE A 74 -11.81 -4.77 -3.29
N ASN A 75 -10.59 -5.16 -3.66
CA ASN A 75 -10.30 -6.57 -4.03
C ASN A 75 -9.78 -7.41 -2.86
N ASP A 76 -9.71 -6.85 -1.66
CA ASP A 76 -9.21 -7.46 -0.40
C ASP A 76 -8.10 -8.50 -0.63
N THR A 77 -7.07 -8.09 -1.36
CA THR A 77 -6.11 -9.04 -1.91
C THR A 77 -5.10 -9.49 -0.84
N CYS A 78 -4.82 -10.80 -0.85
CA CYS A 78 -4.08 -11.54 0.19
C CYS A 78 -2.63 -11.04 0.38
N ASP A 79 -1.95 -11.44 1.47
CA ASP A 79 -0.61 -10.92 1.86
C ASP A 79 0.55 -11.27 0.92
N CYS A 80 0.33 -12.21 -0.01
CA CYS A 80 1.35 -12.72 -0.91
C CYS A 80 0.87 -12.69 -2.37
N ILE A 81 0.69 -11.51 -2.96
CA ILE A 81 0.31 -11.41 -4.37
C ILE A 81 1.58 -11.39 -5.21
N ASN A 82 1.66 -12.30 -6.18
CA ASN A 82 2.68 -12.24 -7.21
C ASN A 82 2.54 -10.94 -8.02
N LYS A 83 3.62 -10.18 -8.18
CA LYS A 83 3.64 -8.89 -8.91
C LYS A 83 2.96 -8.95 -10.29
N ASN A 84 3.12 -10.05 -11.03
CA ASN A 84 2.50 -10.19 -12.34
C ASN A 84 0.98 -10.41 -12.25
N ASN A 85 0.53 -11.18 -11.26
CA ASN A 85 -0.91 -11.36 -11.00
C ASN A 85 -1.53 -10.05 -10.52
N PHE A 86 -0.86 -9.32 -9.64
CA PHE A 86 -1.30 -7.99 -9.19
C PHE A 86 -1.54 -7.05 -10.36
N LYS A 87 -0.56 -6.92 -11.27
CA LYS A 87 -0.70 -6.08 -12.47
C LYS A 87 -1.83 -6.57 -13.39
N LYS A 88 -1.99 -7.89 -13.55
CA LYS A 88 -3.06 -8.46 -14.36
C LYS A 88 -4.44 -8.07 -13.79
N GLU A 89 -4.64 -8.24 -12.49
CA GLU A 89 -5.88 -7.89 -11.81
C GLU A 89 -6.12 -6.38 -11.81
N LEU A 90 -5.08 -5.57 -11.61
CA LEU A 90 -5.15 -4.11 -11.70
C LEU A 90 -5.61 -3.66 -13.09
N ARG A 91 -5.11 -4.29 -14.15
CA ARG A 91 -5.59 -4.03 -15.52
C ARG A 91 -7.05 -4.40 -15.68
N VAL A 92 -7.46 -5.58 -15.21
CA VAL A 92 -8.87 -6.00 -15.25
C VAL A 92 -9.76 -5.00 -14.52
N PHE A 93 -9.34 -4.52 -13.35
CA PHE A 93 -10.03 -3.50 -12.57
C PHE A 93 -10.13 -2.16 -13.32
N ALA A 94 -9.03 -1.70 -13.92
CA ALA A 94 -8.96 -0.44 -14.66
C ALA A 94 -9.88 -0.40 -15.89
N TYR A 95 -10.06 -1.55 -16.55
CA TYR A 95 -10.87 -1.67 -17.78
C TYR A 95 -12.26 -2.31 -17.54
N ALA A 96 -12.65 -2.53 -16.29
CA ALA A 96 -13.97 -3.06 -15.98
C ALA A 96 -15.05 -2.04 -16.35
N ASN A 97 -15.94 -2.40 -17.27
CA ASN A 97 -17.12 -1.60 -17.58
C ASN A 97 -18.24 -1.94 -16.59
N ARG A 98 -18.69 -0.97 -15.80
CA ARG A 98 -19.66 -1.16 -14.71
C ARG A 98 -20.91 -0.33 -15.01
N GLN A 99 -22.08 -0.90 -14.80
CA GLN A 99 -23.34 -0.27 -15.24
C GLN A 99 -24.02 0.56 -14.14
N ASN A 100 -23.75 0.29 -12.86
CA ASN A 100 -24.45 0.89 -11.73
C ASN A 100 -23.54 1.80 -10.89
N VAL A 101 -22.51 2.38 -11.51
CA VAL A 101 -21.60 3.33 -10.87
C VAL A 101 -22.03 4.76 -11.19
N GLU A 102 -22.06 5.60 -10.16
CA GLU A 102 -22.30 7.04 -10.27
C GLU A 102 -21.06 7.76 -10.83
N TYR A 103 -20.84 7.63 -12.14
CA TYR A 103 -19.66 8.18 -12.83
C TYR A 103 -19.61 9.71 -12.89
N ARG A 104 -20.67 10.40 -12.47
CA ARG A 104 -20.68 11.86 -12.30
C ARG A 104 -19.94 12.30 -11.04
N HIS A 105 -19.72 11.40 -10.08
CA HIS A 105 -19.06 11.75 -8.83
C HIS A 105 -17.54 11.80 -9.01
N GLU A 106 -16.90 12.82 -8.42
CA GLU A 106 -15.46 13.09 -8.52
C GLU A 106 -14.59 11.87 -8.15
N PHE A 107 -14.98 11.13 -7.10
CA PHE A 107 -14.28 9.91 -6.68
C PHE A 107 -14.25 8.82 -7.76
N ALA A 108 -15.37 8.56 -8.44
CA ALA A 108 -15.45 7.56 -9.50
C ALA A 108 -14.63 8.00 -10.74
N LEU A 109 -14.66 9.30 -11.05
CA LEU A 109 -13.86 9.90 -12.14
C LEU A 109 -12.34 9.79 -11.91
N LYS A 110 -11.88 9.71 -10.66
CA LYS A 110 -10.46 9.47 -10.35
C LYS A 110 -10.04 8.02 -10.60
N ILE A 111 -11.00 7.09 -10.65
CA ILE A 111 -10.74 5.64 -10.72
C ILE A 111 -10.86 5.11 -12.14
N TRP A 112 -11.86 5.57 -12.91
CA TRP A 112 -12.11 5.05 -14.26
C TRP A 112 -12.18 6.14 -15.30
N SER A 113 -11.81 5.73 -16.51
CA SER A 113 -11.72 6.57 -17.68
C SER A 113 -13.02 6.47 -18.46
N ILE A 114 -13.87 7.49 -18.41
CA ILE A 114 -15.21 7.41 -19.01
C ILE A 114 -15.45 8.62 -19.88
N GLU A 115 -15.99 8.34 -21.06
CA GLU A 115 -16.46 9.35 -21.99
C GLU A 115 -17.83 9.80 -21.48
N LEU A 116 -17.89 11.02 -20.95
CA LEU A 116 -19.15 11.63 -20.55
C LEU A 116 -19.86 12.09 -21.82
N ASN A 117 -21.12 11.69 -22.00
CA ASN A 117 -21.95 12.01 -23.18
C ASN A 117 -22.22 13.52 -23.37
N ASP A 118 -21.73 14.37 -22.48
CA ASP A 118 -21.91 15.83 -22.47
C ASP A 118 -20.78 16.60 -23.19
N GLY A 119 -19.82 15.89 -23.80
CA GLY A 119 -18.71 16.50 -24.52
C GLY A 119 -17.62 17.09 -23.63
N SER A 120 -17.67 16.83 -22.32
CA SER A 120 -16.58 17.16 -21.40
C SER A 120 -15.39 16.21 -21.60
N GLU A 121 -14.18 16.76 -21.50
CA GLU A 121 -12.92 16.07 -21.82
C GLU A 121 -12.78 14.74 -21.05
N LYS A 122 -12.31 13.73 -21.78
CA LYS A 122 -12.00 12.39 -21.27
C LYS A 122 -10.95 12.48 -20.16
N ARG A 123 -11.34 12.36 -18.90
CA ARG A 123 -10.36 12.25 -17.80
C ARG A 123 -10.03 10.78 -17.58
N VAL A 124 -8.95 10.34 -18.20
CA VAL A 124 -8.47 8.95 -18.11
C VAL A 124 -7.61 8.81 -16.86
N ALA A 125 -8.00 7.92 -15.93
CA ALA A 125 -7.13 7.55 -14.82
C ALA A 125 -5.88 6.85 -15.37
N ASN A 126 -4.69 7.36 -15.05
CA ASN A 126 -3.43 6.92 -15.68
C ASN A 126 -2.86 5.64 -15.03
N TYR A 127 -3.53 4.50 -15.26
CA TYR A 127 -3.00 3.21 -14.81
C TYR A 127 -1.72 2.78 -15.54
N LEU A 128 -1.36 3.40 -16.67
CA LEU A 128 -0.11 3.09 -17.37
C LEU A 128 1.10 3.45 -16.49
N ASN A 129 1.09 4.63 -15.89
CA ASN A 129 2.15 5.06 -14.97
C ASN A 129 2.27 4.12 -13.76
N VAL A 130 1.13 3.70 -13.19
CA VAL A 130 1.11 2.71 -12.10
C VAL A 130 1.77 1.40 -12.52
N ILE A 131 1.43 0.89 -13.70
CA ILE A 131 2.00 -0.35 -14.22
C ILE A 131 3.51 -0.22 -14.46
N ASP A 132 3.96 0.90 -15.02
CA ASP A 132 5.38 1.17 -15.27
C ASP A 132 6.19 1.26 -13.97
N ILE A 133 5.64 1.94 -12.94
CA ILE A 133 6.24 1.96 -11.61
C ILE A 133 6.35 0.54 -11.07
N LEU A 134 5.26 -0.24 -11.08
CA LEU A 134 5.26 -1.62 -10.59
C LEU A 134 6.25 -2.51 -11.35
N ASP A 135 6.45 -2.29 -12.66
CA ASP A 135 7.45 -3.00 -13.45
C ASP A 135 8.88 -2.68 -12.99
N ASN A 136 9.16 -1.42 -12.67
CA ASN A 136 10.46 -0.93 -12.22
C ASN A 136 10.79 -1.22 -10.75
N LEU A 137 9.85 -1.75 -9.96
CA LEU A 137 10.10 -2.19 -8.59
C LEU A 137 10.72 -3.60 -8.55
N THR A 138 11.78 -3.76 -7.75
CA THR A 138 12.26 -5.10 -7.36
C THR A 138 11.20 -5.84 -6.54
N ALA A 139 11.34 -7.15 -6.35
CA ALA A 139 10.40 -7.91 -5.53
C ALA A 139 10.33 -7.40 -4.08
N ALA A 140 11.46 -6.97 -3.52
CA ALA A 140 11.53 -6.38 -2.18
C ALA A 140 10.81 -5.03 -2.12
N GLN A 141 11.08 -4.14 -3.09
CA GLN A 141 10.45 -2.83 -3.19
C GLN A 141 8.93 -2.96 -3.38
N PHE A 142 8.48 -3.84 -4.27
CA PHE A 142 7.06 -4.14 -4.47
C PHE A 142 6.41 -4.64 -3.18
N SER A 143 7.00 -5.63 -2.52
CA SER A 143 6.45 -6.19 -1.27
C SER A 143 6.37 -5.12 -0.17
N PHE A 144 7.40 -4.27 -0.06
CA PHE A 144 7.41 -3.16 0.89
C PHE A 144 6.31 -2.14 0.57
N PHE A 145 6.17 -1.74 -0.70
CA PHE A 145 5.16 -0.79 -1.16
C PHE A 145 3.73 -1.29 -0.89
N ILE A 146 3.42 -2.52 -1.29
CA ILE A 146 2.11 -3.14 -1.05
C ILE A 146 1.81 -3.26 0.44
N ARG A 147 2.79 -3.65 1.26
CA ARG A 147 2.64 -3.70 2.72
C ARG A 147 2.29 -2.34 3.31
N LYS A 148 2.90 -1.27 2.82
CA LYS A 148 2.60 0.10 3.27
C LYS A 148 1.20 0.54 2.87
N ILE A 149 0.75 0.20 1.66
CA ILE A 149 -0.63 0.43 1.23
C ILE A 149 -1.60 -0.34 2.13
N LYS A 150 -1.33 -1.60 2.48
CA LYS A 150 -2.18 -2.33 3.44
C LYS A 150 -2.29 -1.63 4.78
N GLN A 151 -1.17 -1.19 5.35
CA GLN A 151 -1.17 -0.46 6.61
C GLN A 151 -2.00 0.83 6.53
N PHE A 152 -1.93 1.55 5.41
CA PHE A 152 -2.78 2.71 5.13
C PHE A 152 -4.26 2.33 5.06
N LEU A 153 -4.59 1.26 4.34
CA LEU A 153 -5.96 0.78 4.19
C LEU A 153 -6.57 0.32 5.51
N GLU A 154 -5.80 -0.28 6.42
CA GLU A 154 -6.28 -0.58 7.77
C GLU A 154 -6.73 0.69 8.50
N HIS A 155 -6.00 1.81 8.34
CA HIS A 155 -6.41 3.09 8.94
C HIS A 155 -7.69 3.63 8.32
N ILE A 156 -7.89 3.43 7.02
CA ILE A 156 -9.11 3.80 6.31
C ILE A 156 -10.29 2.93 6.77
N ARG A 157 -10.11 1.61 6.86
CA ARG A 157 -11.13 0.63 7.27
C ARG A 157 -11.63 0.85 8.70
N THR A 158 -10.79 1.37 9.60
CA THR A 158 -11.30 1.78 10.94
C THR A 158 -12.34 2.90 10.89
N LYS A 159 -12.33 3.72 9.83
CA LYS A 159 -13.21 4.90 9.67
C LYS A 159 -14.37 4.66 8.70
N LEU A 160 -14.25 3.65 7.83
CA LEU A 160 -15.24 3.32 6.81
C LEU A 160 -15.83 1.94 7.04
N LYS A 161 -17.16 1.86 7.13
CA LYS A 161 -17.89 0.60 7.01
C LYS A 161 -18.57 0.58 5.64
N PRO A 162 -17.97 -0.05 4.62
CA PRO A 162 -18.62 -0.14 3.31
C PRO A 162 -19.94 -0.91 3.46
N SER A 163 -21.03 -0.38 2.88
CA SER A 163 -22.32 -1.06 2.92
C SER A 163 -22.50 -2.05 1.77
N HIS A 164 -21.65 -1.97 0.74
CA HIS A 164 -21.69 -2.81 -0.46
C HIS A 164 -20.41 -3.64 -0.63
N THR A 165 -20.56 -4.83 -1.22
CA THR A 165 -19.46 -5.79 -1.45
C THR A 165 -18.89 -5.75 -2.85
N ASP A 166 -19.55 -5.07 -3.81
CA ASP A 166 -19.14 -5.05 -5.22
C ASP A 166 -18.67 -3.66 -5.67
N LEU A 167 -17.44 -3.32 -5.27
CA LEU A 167 -16.77 -2.06 -5.63
C LEU A 167 -17.62 -0.80 -5.34
N LEU A 168 -17.97 -0.07 -6.41
CA LEU A 168 -18.79 1.13 -6.43
C LEU A 168 -20.19 0.91 -7.02
N ASP A 169 -20.55 -0.33 -7.38
CA ASP A 169 -21.88 -0.62 -7.93
C ASP A 169 -22.96 -0.46 -6.83
N GLY A 170 -23.92 0.42 -7.08
CA GLY A 170 -25.02 0.71 -6.15
C GLY A 170 -24.63 1.55 -4.93
N VAL A 171 -23.39 2.05 -4.87
CA VAL A 171 -22.91 2.91 -3.78
C VAL A 171 -23.56 4.29 -3.87
N THR A 172 -24.01 4.80 -2.72
CA THR A 172 -24.67 6.11 -2.64
C THR A 172 -23.71 7.28 -2.81
N TRP A 173 -24.21 8.44 -3.24
CA TRP A 173 -23.44 9.70 -3.28
C TRP A 173 -22.79 10.04 -1.92
N GLN A 174 -23.49 9.76 -0.81
CA GLN A 174 -22.96 9.98 0.54
C GLN A 174 -21.74 9.09 0.81
N GLU A 175 -21.78 7.82 0.45
CA GLU A 175 -20.64 6.91 0.59
C GLU A 175 -19.48 7.30 -0.32
N LEU A 176 -19.76 7.73 -1.55
CA LEU A 176 -18.73 8.24 -2.46
C LEU A 176 -18.04 9.49 -1.90
N HIS A 177 -18.76 10.38 -1.21
CA HIS A 177 -18.14 11.49 -0.47
C HIS A 177 -17.28 11.02 0.70
N MET A 178 -17.71 9.99 1.44
CA MET A 178 -16.92 9.39 2.51
C MET A 178 -15.62 8.77 1.97
N TYR A 179 -15.69 8.08 0.83
CA TYR A 179 -14.52 7.55 0.13
C TYR A 179 -13.58 8.65 -0.35
N ASN A 180 -14.10 9.69 -1.01
CA ASN A 180 -13.29 10.84 -1.44
C ASN A 180 -12.55 11.50 -0.26
N LYS A 181 -13.22 11.64 0.89
CA LYS A 181 -12.62 12.19 2.10
C LYS A 181 -11.54 11.27 2.69
N ALA A 182 -11.75 9.96 2.67
CA ALA A 182 -10.80 8.99 3.21
C ALA A 182 -9.53 8.88 2.34
N PHE A 183 -9.70 8.82 1.01
CA PHE A 183 -8.63 8.71 0.02
C PHE A 183 -8.15 10.08 -0.52
N ASN A 184 -8.42 11.17 0.19
CA ASN A 184 -7.96 12.49 -0.22
C ASN A 184 -6.43 12.52 -0.35
N SER A 185 -5.91 13.23 -1.36
CA SER A 185 -4.49 13.38 -1.64
C SER A 185 -3.71 13.85 -0.41
N ALA A 186 -4.26 14.77 0.39
CA ALA A 186 -3.65 15.24 1.63
C ALA A 186 -3.41 14.10 2.65
N ASN A 187 -4.35 13.15 2.78
CA ASN A 187 -4.19 12.01 3.69
C ASN A 187 -3.13 11.03 3.16
N ILE A 188 -3.10 10.83 1.84
CA ILE A 188 -2.11 9.97 1.18
C ILE A 188 -0.72 10.57 1.37
N VAL A 189 -0.52 11.84 1.03
CA VAL A 189 0.76 12.55 1.20
C VAL A 189 1.22 12.52 2.65
N GLN A 190 0.32 12.79 3.60
CA GLN A 190 0.66 12.72 5.02
C GLN A 190 1.09 11.31 5.45
N TYR A 191 0.40 10.26 5.00
CA TYR A 191 0.74 8.89 5.38
C TYR A 191 2.04 8.40 4.73
N PHE A 192 2.25 8.78 3.47
CA PHE A 192 3.39 8.38 2.64
C PHE A 192 4.47 9.47 2.57
N GLU A 193 4.54 10.39 3.55
CA GLU A 193 5.51 11.49 3.58
C GLU A 193 6.97 11.01 3.46
N TYR A 194 7.23 9.76 3.83
CA TYR A 194 8.53 9.12 3.73
C TYR A 194 8.93 8.70 2.30
N LEU A 195 8.07 8.87 1.28
CA LEU A 195 8.32 8.47 -0.12
C LEU A 195 8.65 9.63 -1.08
N ASP A 196 8.83 10.88 -0.63
CA ASP A 196 8.96 12.04 -1.54
C ASP A 196 7.91 12.02 -2.67
N VAL A 197 6.66 11.76 -2.28
CA VAL A 197 5.56 11.59 -3.23
C VAL A 197 5.33 12.91 -3.95
N ASN A 198 5.42 12.89 -5.28
CA ASN A 198 5.28 14.10 -6.08
C ASN A 198 3.80 14.43 -6.30
N HIS A 199 3.49 15.73 -6.32
CA HIS A 199 2.17 16.31 -6.57
C HIS A 199 1.88 16.48 -8.06
#